data_AF-A0AAE0LFV7-F1
#
_entry.id   AF-A0AAE0LFV7-F1
#
_cell.length_a   1.000
_cell.length_b   1.000
_cell.length_c   1.000
_cell.angle_alpha   90.00
_cell.angle_beta   90.00
_cell.angle_gamma   90.00
#
_symmetry.space_group_name_H-M   'P 1'
#
loop_
_entity.id
_entity.type
_entity.pdbx_description
1 polymer ?
#
loop_
_entity_poly.entity_id
_entity_poly.type
_entity_poly.pdbx_seq_one_letter_code
_entity_poly.pdbx_strand_id
1 'polypeptide(L)'
;MSKYTTLQSFSEMNSQIVPMPEVPTEEPKSSVDNATLEEKLNWITDKVPLKEGNIMGSQAGAGSGDFHQYRMARRREMFRWERVEKEEVERVEREAFESRKAQREASDLARTSKNRAKRDKRKQAKDAKRQKVDEDAFAPAGPPDDYEKQVPKAAAEVDLD
;
A
#
# COMPACT_ATOMS: atom_id res chain seq x y z
N MET A 1 31.11 -53.26 41.71
CA MET A 1 29.79 -52.63 41.94
C MET A 1 29.05 -52.60 40.62
N SER A 2 27.94 -53.35 40.54
CA SER A 2 27.17 -53.60 39.32
C SER A 2 26.47 -52.33 38.84
N LYS A 3 26.57 -52.02 37.53
CA LYS A 3 25.84 -50.94 36.87
C LYS A 3 24.58 -51.51 36.24
N TYR A 4 23.49 -51.58 37.01
CA TYR A 4 22.18 -51.91 36.44
C TYR A 4 21.56 -50.65 35.84
N THR A 5 21.61 -50.52 34.52
CA THR A 5 20.72 -49.64 33.75
C THR A 5 19.63 -50.54 33.21
N THR A 6 18.39 -50.29 33.60
CA THR A 6 17.20 -51.06 33.27
C THR A 6 16.92 -51.04 31.77
N LEU A 7 16.90 -52.23 31.17
CA LEU A 7 16.52 -52.48 29.77
C LEU A 7 15.00 -52.34 29.61
N GLN A 8 14.52 -51.13 29.35
CA GLN A 8 13.16 -50.88 28.84
C GLN A 8 13.21 -49.81 27.74
N SER A 9 13.69 -50.20 26.56
CA SER A 9 13.58 -49.36 25.35
C SER A 9 13.61 -50.15 24.03
N PHE A 10 13.34 -51.47 24.05
CA PHE A 10 13.40 -52.29 22.83
C PHE A 10 12.04 -52.56 22.16
N SER A 11 10.93 -51.98 22.67
CA SER A 11 9.60 -52.15 22.09
C SER A 11 9.24 -51.12 21.02
N GLU A 12 9.99 -50.04 20.88
CA GLU A 12 9.65 -48.97 19.92
C GLU A 12 10.41 -49.07 18.59
N MET A 13 11.41 -49.97 18.49
CA MET A 13 12.27 -50.07 17.30
C MET A 13 11.86 -51.19 16.33
N ASN A 14 10.73 -51.86 16.54
CA ASN A 14 10.30 -52.93 15.62
C ASN A 14 8.78 -52.97 15.37
N SER A 15 8.18 -51.81 15.11
CA SER A 15 6.99 -51.78 14.24
C SER A 15 7.45 -51.57 12.81
N GLN A 16 7.89 -52.66 12.17
CA GLN A 16 8.06 -52.68 10.71
C GLN A 16 6.68 -52.60 10.06
N ILE A 17 6.07 -51.42 10.11
CA ILE A 17 5.07 -50.98 9.15
C ILE A 17 5.90 -50.60 7.93
N VAL A 18 5.83 -51.42 6.89
CA VAL A 18 6.35 -51.04 5.58
C VAL A 18 5.66 -49.73 5.22
N PRO A 19 6.37 -48.58 5.11
CA PRO A 19 5.74 -47.39 4.60
C PRO A 19 5.31 -47.71 3.18
N MET A 20 4.01 -47.69 2.94
CA MET A 20 3.46 -47.77 1.60
C MET A 20 4.21 -46.72 0.76
N PRO A 21 4.77 -47.06 -0.41
CA PRO A 21 5.44 -46.05 -1.22
C PRO A 21 4.46 -44.89 -1.41
N GLU A 22 4.86 -43.71 -0.94
CA GLU A 22 4.16 -42.47 -1.21
C GLU A 22 4.15 -42.33 -2.73
N VAL A 23 3.09 -42.84 -3.37
CA VAL A 23 2.69 -42.37 -4.69
C VAL A 23 2.67 -40.85 -4.52
N PRO A 24 3.40 -40.08 -5.36
CA PRO A 24 3.24 -38.64 -5.33
C PRO A 24 1.75 -38.38 -5.52
N THR A 25 1.06 -38.05 -4.43
CA THR A 25 -0.22 -37.39 -4.50
C THR A 25 0.12 -36.00 -5.02
N GLU A 26 0.38 -35.92 -6.32
CA GLU A 26 0.12 -34.71 -7.06
C GLU A 26 -1.37 -34.49 -6.92
N GLU A 27 -1.75 -33.84 -5.82
CA GLU A 27 -3.00 -33.10 -5.70
C GLU A 27 -3.17 -32.42 -7.07
N PRO A 28 -4.19 -32.80 -7.86
CA PRO A 28 -4.34 -32.26 -9.20
C PRO A 28 -4.45 -30.76 -9.01
N LYS A 29 -3.39 -30.03 -9.38
CA LYS A 29 -3.36 -28.57 -9.31
C LYS A 29 -4.50 -28.12 -10.18
N SER A 30 -5.62 -27.76 -9.56
CA SER A 30 -6.71 -27.08 -10.25
C SER A 30 -6.06 -25.88 -10.91
N SER A 31 -5.95 -25.92 -12.23
CA SER A 31 -5.23 -24.94 -13.04
C SER A 31 -5.92 -23.57 -13.07
N VAL A 32 -6.92 -23.39 -12.21
CA VAL A 32 -7.66 -22.16 -11.99
C VAL A 32 -7.11 -21.61 -10.69
N ASP A 33 -6.42 -20.47 -10.74
CA ASP A 33 -5.81 -19.84 -9.58
C ASP A 33 -6.85 -19.76 -8.45
N ASN A 34 -6.58 -20.38 -7.30
CA ASN A 34 -7.58 -20.52 -6.23
C ASN A 34 -8.20 -19.17 -5.81
N ALA A 35 -7.41 -18.10 -5.88
CA ALA A 35 -7.88 -16.73 -5.65
C ALA A 35 -9.01 -16.31 -6.62
N THR A 36 -8.89 -16.64 -7.91
CA THR A 36 -9.94 -16.34 -8.91
C THR A 36 -11.22 -17.13 -8.68
N LEU A 37 -11.11 -18.36 -8.15
CA LEU A 37 -12.26 -19.18 -7.82
C LEU A 37 -13.02 -18.64 -6.61
N GLU A 38 -12.30 -18.23 -5.57
CA GLU A 38 -12.87 -17.61 -4.36
C GLU A 38 -13.59 -16.30 -4.69
N GLU A 39 -12.98 -15.44 -5.51
CA GLU A 39 -13.61 -14.21 -5.99
C GLU A 39 -14.93 -14.48 -6.74
N LYS A 40 -14.92 -15.49 -7.61
CA LYS A 40 -16.12 -15.88 -8.37
C LYS A 40 -17.20 -16.46 -7.47
N LEU A 41 -16.84 -17.25 -6.46
CA LEU A 41 -17.78 -17.79 -5.48
C LEU A 41 -18.40 -16.69 -4.61
N ASN A 42 -17.60 -15.70 -4.20
CA ASN A 42 -18.10 -14.53 -3.48
C ASN A 42 -19.07 -13.73 -4.36
N TRP A 43 -18.73 -13.49 -5.63
CA TRP A 43 -19.63 -12.82 -6.58
C TRP A 43 -20.96 -13.54 -6.74
N ILE A 44 -20.94 -14.88 -6.89
CA ILE A 44 -22.16 -15.69 -6.99
C ILE A 44 -22.99 -15.55 -5.70
N THR A 45 -22.36 -15.67 -4.55
CA THR A 45 -23.04 -15.62 -3.24
C THR A 45 -23.72 -14.28 -3.00
N ASP A 46 -23.09 -13.17 -3.42
CA ASP A 46 -23.61 -11.82 -3.16
C ASP A 46 -24.59 -11.33 -4.24
N LYS A 47 -24.44 -11.77 -5.49
CA LYS A 47 -25.24 -11.25 -6.62
C LYS A 47 -26.38 -12.17 -7.05
N VAL A 48 -26.30 -13.47 -6.78
CA VAL A 48 -27.36 -14.41 -7.15
C VAL A 48 -28.35 -14.54 -5.99
N PRO A 49 -29.62 -14.11 -6.17
CA PRO A 49 -30.62 -14.28 -5.13
C PRO A 49 -30.87 -15.77 -4.90
N LEU A 50 -30.76 -16.19 -3.64
CA LEU A 50 -31.09 -17.55 -3.24
C LEU A 50 -32.60 -17.77 -3.39
N LYS A 51 -33.00 -18.60 -4.36
CA LYS A 51 -34.39 -19.03 -4.52
C LYS A 51 -34.67 -20.19 -3.58
N GLU A 52 -35.44 -19.93 -2.53
CA GLU A 52 -35.85 -20.95 -1.56
C GLU A 52 -37.03 -21.75 -2.13
N GLY A 53 -36.83 -23.06 -2.33
CA GLY A 53 -37.85 -23.94 -2.94
C GLY A 53 -38.90 -24.47 -1.95
N ASN A 54 -38.62 -24.42 -0.64
CA ASN A 54 -39.42 -25.09 0.39
C ASN A 54 -40.09 -24.08 1.33
N ILE A 55 -40.78 -23.08 0.79
CA ILE A 55 -41.51 -22.09 1.59
C ILE A 55 -42.92 -22.63 1.86
N MET A 56 -43.17 -22.97 3.11
CA MET A 56 -44.51 -23.27 3.60
C MET A 56 -45.31 -21.95 3.77
N GLY A 57 -46.62 -21.98 3.57
CA GLY A 57 -47.45 -20.77 3.61
C GLY A 57 -47.33 -19.98 4.92
N SER A 58 -47.49 -18.65 4.87
CA SER A 58 -47.22 -17.74 5.99
C SER A 58 -48.05 -17.97 7.26
N GLN A 59 -49.12 -18.76 7.17
CA GLN A 59 -50.00 -19.12 8.29
C GLN A 59 -49.90 -20.61 8.69
N ALA A 60 -49.09 -21.39 7.99
CA ALA A 60 -48.88 -22.78 8.36
C ALA A 60 -48.05 -22.86 9.66
N GLY A 61 -48.40 -23.80 10.54
CA GLY A 61 -47.71 -23.99 11.82
C GLY A 61 -46.32 -24.59 11.66
N ALA A 62 -45.46 -24.43 12.67
CA ALA A 62 -44.06 -24.89 12.60
C ALA A 62 -43.93 -26.39 12.30
N GLY A 63 -43.24 -26.71 11.21
CA GLY A 63 -42.89 -28.08 10.82
C GLY A 63 -41.71 -28.61 11.61
N SER A 64 -41.53 -29.94 11.64
CA SER A 64 -40.38 -30.58 12.30
C SER A 64 -39.02 -30.22 11.69
N GLY A 65 -39.00 -29.78 10.43
CA GLY A 65 -37.79 -29.34 9.73
C GLY A 65 -37.41 -27.88 9.96
N ASP A 66 -38.34 -27.05 10.45
CA ASP A 66 -38.16 -25.59 10.53
C ASP A 66 -37.07 -25.22 11.54
N PHE A 67 -36.95 -26.00 12.61
CA PHE A 67 -35.90 -25.81 13.61
C PHE A 67 -34.50 -25.94 13.00
N HIS A 68 -34.28 -26.93 12.13
CA HIS A 68 -32.99 -27.12 11.49
C HIS A 68 -32.70 -26.05 10.44
N GLN A 69 -33.72 -25.59 9.71
CA GLN A 69 -33.58 -24.47 8.79
C GLN A 69 -33.16 -23.19 9.53
N TYR A 70 -33.82 -22.86 10.64
CA TYR A 70 -33.42 -21.74 11.51
C TYR A 70 -31.98 -21.89 12.01
N ARG A 71 -31.59 -23.09 12.48
CA ARG A 71 -30.22 -23.34 12.96
C ARG A 71 -29.18 -23.07 11.87
N MET A 72 -29.43 -23.49 10.64
CA MET A 72 -28.52 -23.25 9.51
C MET A 72 -28.50 -21.78 9.08
N ALA A 73 -29.68 -21.15 9.00
CA ALA A 73 -29.80 -19.74 8.65
C ALA A 73 -29.10 -18.84 9.68
N ARG A 74 -29.31 -19.10 10.98
CA ARG A 74 -28.62 -18.38 12.06
C ARG A 74 -27.12 -18.55 11.98
N ARG A 75 -26.63 -19.77 11.73
CA ARG A 75 -25.20 -20.02 11.58
C ARG A 75 -24.61 -19.25 10.39
N ARG A 76 -25.29 -19.28 9.23
CA ARG A 76 -24.90 -18.50 8.05
C ARG A 76 -24.82 -17.02 8.37
N GLU A 77 -25.81 -16.50 9.10
CA GLU A 77 -25.87 -15.09 9.46
C GLU A 77 -24.78 -14.69 10.45
N MET A 78 -24.47 -15.51 11.46
CA MET A 78 -23.34 -15.26 12.36
C MET A 78 -22.01 -15.18 11.61
N PHE A 79 -21.74 -16.13 10.71
CA PHE A 79 -20.53 -16.08 9.88
C PHE A 79 -20.50 -14.84 8.97
N ARG A 80 -21.66 -14.40 8.47
CA ARG A 80 -21.77 -13.15 7.70
C ARG A 80 -21.38 -11.94 8.55
N TRP A 81 -21.89 -11.83 9.77
CA TRP A 81 -21.54 -10.75 10.70
C TRP A 81 -20.06 -10.77 11.07
N GLU A 82 -19.51 -11.94 11.38
CA GLU A 82 -18.08 -12.09 11.69
C GLU A 82 -17.19 -11.66 10.52
N ARG A 83 -17.59 -11.95 9.27
CA ARG A 83 -16.87 -11.50 8.08
C ARG A 83 -16.91 -9.98 7.93
N VAL A 84 -18.10 -9.39 8.03
CA VAL A 84 -18.29 -7.94 7.92
C VAL A 84 -17.52 -7.19 9.01
N GLU A 85 -17.52 -7.69 10.24
CA GLU A 85 -16.80 -7.06 11.35
C GLU A 85 -15.28 -7.11 11.14
N LYS A 86 -14.74 -8.24 10.65
CA LYS A 86 -13.31 -8.35 10.30
C LYS A 86 -12.92 -7.39 9.18
N GLU A 87 -13.72 -7.34 8.11
CA GLU A 87 -13.47 -6.42 6.99
C GLU A 87 -13.48 -4.95 7.43
N GLU A 88 -14.38 -4.57 8.35
CA GLU A 88 -14.45 -3.22 8.92
C GLU A 88 -13.19 -2.88 9.71
N VAL A 89 -12.73 -3.79 10.58
CA VAL A 89 -11.49 -3.61 11.35
C VAL A 89 -10.29 -3.44 10.41
N GLU A 90 -10.14 -4.32 9.43
CA GLU A 90 -9.06 -4.25 8.45
C GLU A 90 -9.10 -2.94 7.63
N ARG A 91 -10.30 -2.47 7.27
CA ARG A 91 -10.48 -1.20 6.56
C ARG A 91 -9.99 -0.03 7.41
N VAL A 92 -10.43 0.06 8.67
CA VAL A 92 -10.05 1.13 9.59
C VAL A 92 -8.54 1.12 9.85
N GLU A 93 -7.95 -0.06 10.05
CA GLU A 93 -6.50 -0.20 10.25
C GLU A 93 -5.69 0.28 9.03
N ARG A 94 -6.15 -0.07 7.83
CA ARG A 94 -5.52 0.33 6.56
C ARG A 94 -5.60 1.85 6.37
N GLU A 95 -6.77 2.45 6.57
CA GLU A 95 -6.96 3.90 6.47
C GLU A 95 -6.11 4.66 7.51
N ALA A 96 -6.03 4.14 8.74
CA ALA A 96 -5.19 4.70 9.79
C ALA A 96 -3.69 4.56 9.47
N PHE A 97 -3.27 3.49 8.80
CA PHE A 97 -1.90 3.32 8.35
C PHE A 97 -1.55 4.26 7.19
N GLU A 98 -2.41 4.34 6.19
CA GLU A 98 -2.22 5.21 5.01
C GLU A 98 -2.15 6.68 5.40
N SER A 99 -3.06 7.14 6.27
CA SER A 99 -3.03 8.51 6.78
C SER A 99 -1.74 8.83 7.55
N ARG A 100 -1.28 7.93 8.44
CA ARG A 100 0.00 8.08 9.15
C ARG A 100 1.20 8.11 8.20
N LYS A 101 1.19 7.27 7.16
CA LYS A 101 2.24 7.24 6.13
C LYS A 101 2.27 8.56 5.35
N ALA A 102 1.12 9.03 4.87
CA ALA A 102 1.00 10.29 4.14
C ALA A 102 1.47 11.49 4.98
N GLN A 103 1.13 11.55 6.27
CA GLN A 103 1.61 12.60 7.19
C GLN A 103 3.14 12.59 7.33
N ARG A 104 3.75 11.41 7.48
CA ARG A 104 5.20 11.26 7.58
C ARG A 104 5.88 11.73 6.30
N GLU A 105 5.43 11.24 5.15
CA GLU A 105 5.95 11.63 3.84
C GLU A 105 5.82 13.14 3.60
N ALA A 106 4.68 13.75 3.93
CA ALA A 106 4.49 15.19 3.81
C ALA A 106 5.49 15.97 4.69
N SER A 107 5.72 15.52 5.93
CA SER A 107 6.68 16.17 6.84
C SER A 107 8.14 16.06 6.35
N ASP A 108 8.51 14.92 5.76
CA ASP A 108 9.85 14.70 5.22
C ASP A 108 10.07 15.47 3.92
N LEU A 109 9.06 15.56 3.06
CA LEU A 109 9.07 16.39 1.87
C LEU A 109 9.17 17.88 2.23
N ALA A 110 8.44 18.36 3.24
CA ALA A 110 8.52 19.74 3.72
C ALA A 110 9.91 20.09 4.29
N ARG A 111 10.52 19.17 5.05
CA ARG A 111 11.91 19.34 5.54
C ARG A 111 12.90 19.35 4.38
N THR A 112 12.75 18.44 3.44
CA THR A 112 13.64 18.30 2.28
C THR A 112 13.54 19.51 1.35
N SER A 113 12.34 20.00 1.06
CA SER A 113 12.11 21.18 0.21
C SER A 113 12.68 22.45 0.85
N LYS A 114 12.49 22.66 2.16
CA LYS A 114 13.09 23.78 2.90
C LYS A 114 14.61 23.74 2.85
N ASN A 115 15.22 22.57 3.04
CA ASN A 115 16.66 22.40 2.98
C ASN A 115 17.22 22.55 1.56
N ARG A 116 16.49 22.07 0.54
CA ARG A 116 16.82 22.30 -0.88
C ARG A 116 16.78 23.79 -1.21
N ALA A 117 15.69 24.49 -0.89
CA ALA A 117 15.58 25.93 -1.11
C ALA A 117 16.69 26.75 -0.43
N LYS A 118 17.13 26.37 0.79
CA LYS A 118 18.29 26.98 1.45
C LYS A 118 19.60 26.76 0.68
N ARG A 119 19.82 25.55 0.15
CA ARG A 119 21.01 25.24 -0.66
C ARG A 119 21.00 25.98 -1.99
N ASP A 120 19.85 26.05 -2.65
CA ASP A 120 19.70 26.74 -3.94
C ASP A 120 19.93 28.24 -3.80
N LYS A 121 19.39 28.88 -2.75
CA LYS A 121 19.71 30.29 -2.42
C LYS A 121 21.20 30.53 -2.19
N ARG A 122 21.87 29.63 -1.45
CA ARG A 122 23.32 29.73 -1.21
C ARG A 122 24.13 29.52 -2.50
N LYS A 123 23.67 28.63 -3.39
CA LYS A 123 24.29 28.39 -4.68
C LYS A 123 24.16 29.64 -5.58
N GLN A 124 22.94 30.17 -5.72
CA GLN A 124 22.69 31.42 -6.46
C GLN A 124 23.51 32.60 -5.94
N ALA A 125 23.61 32.78 -4.62
CA ALA A 125 24.44 33.85 -4.04
C ALA A 125 25.94 33.68 -4.34
N LYS A 126 26.45 32.44 -4.37
CA LYS A 126 27.84 32.15 -4.76
C LYS A 126 28.06 32.40 -6.25
N ASP A 127 27.15 31.92 -7.10
CA ASP A 127 27.24 32.08 -8.54
C ASP A 127 27.18 33.58 -8.93
N ALA A 128 26.29 34.36 -8.30
CA ALA A 128 26.23 35.81 -8.48
C ALA A 128 27.51 36.52 -8.02
N LYS A 129 28.16 36.06 -6.93
CA LYS A 129 29.44 36.62 -6.50
C LYS A 129 30.57 36.29 -7.49
N ARG A 130 30.58 35.09 -8.08
CA ARG A 130 31.56 34.70 -9.11
C ARG A 130 31.39 35.56 -10.36
N GLN A 131 30.16 35.71 -10.84
CA GLN A 131 29.84 36.58 -11.98
C GLN A 131 30.30 38.03 -11.76
N LYS A 132 30.11 38.60 -10.56
CA LYS A 132 30.63 39.95 -10.27
C LYS A 132 32.15 40.05 -10.32
N VAL A 133 32.87 39.04 -9.80
CA VAL A 133 34.34 39.02 -9.87
C VAL A 133 34.82 38.86 -11.31
N ASP A 134 34.11 38.09 -12.13
CA ASP A 134 34.43 37.92 -13.54
C ASP A 134 34.13 39.21 -14.36
N GLU A 135 33.07 39.95 -14.03
CA GLU A 135 32.77 41.29 -14.59
C GLU A 135 33.82 42.34 -14.16
N ASP A 136 34.22 42.36 -12.88
CA ASP A 136 35.26 43.27 -12.38
C ASP A 136 36.65 42.94 -12.96
N ALA A 137 36.90 41.67 -13.33
CA ALA A 137 38.13 41.22 -13.99
C ALA A 137 38.11 41.41 -15.52
N PHE A 138 36.93 41.61 -16.12
CA PHE A 138 36.75 41.86 -17.56
C PHE A 138 36.30 43.29 -17.87
N ALA A 139 36.38 44.23 -16.91
CA ALA A 139 36.19 45.65 -17.21
C ALA A 139 37.34 46.12 -18.15
N PRO A 140 37.08 46.45 -19.43
CA PRO A 140 38.10 47.07 -20.25
C PRO A 140 38.43 48.42 -19.61
N ALA A 141 39.71 48.68 -19.38
CA ALA A 141 40.18 49.99 -18.92
C ALA A 141 39.51 51.08 -19.76
N GLY A 142 38.61 51.84 -19.13
CA GLY A 142 37.88 52.91 -19.80
C GLY A 142 38.87 53.90 -20.42
N PRO A 143 38.63 54.38 -21.65
CA PRO A 143 39.56 55.28 -22.31
C PRO A 143 39.64 56.61 -21.54
N PRO A 144 40.84 57.22 -21.44
CA PRO A 144 41.09 58.39 -20.60
C PRO A 144 40.19 59.60 -20.96
N ASP A 145 39.79 60.33 -19.91
CA ASP A 145 38.75 61.38 -19.81
C ASP A 145 38.88 62.63 -20.73
N ASP A 146 39.75 62.65 -21.71
CA ASP A 146 40.11 63.87 -22.43
C ASP A 146 39.90 63.80 -23.95
N TYR A 147 38.68 63.56 -24.45
CA TYR A 147 38.38 63.92 -25.85
C TYR A 147 36.89 64.27 -26.13
N GLU A 148 36.71 65.46 -26.73
CA GLU A 148 35.53 65.96 -27.48
C GLU A 148 34.23 66.21 -26.70
N LYS A 149 33.95 67.42 -26.18
CA LYS A 149 33.62 68.61 -26.97
C LYS A 149 33.33 68.32 -28.45
N GLN A 150 32.06 68.03 -28.79
CA GLN A 150 31.27 68.81 -29.77
C GLN A 150 29.85 68.21 -30.10
N VAL A 151 28.80 68.92 -29.62
CA VAL A 151 27.54 69.33 -30.35
C VAL A 151 26.46 68.24 -30.68
N PRO A 152 25.13 68.54 -30.83
CA PRO A 152 24.22 69.54 -30.26
C PRO A 152 22.98 68.95 -29.51
N LYS A 153 22.30 69.85 -28.79
CA LYS A 153 20.99 69.71 -28.13
C LYS A 153 19.82 69.71 -29.16
N ALA A 154 19.16 68.56 -29.40
CA ALA A 154 17.83 68.51 -30.05
C ALA A 154 17.14 67.13 -29.91
N ALA A 155 15.79 67.15 -29.92
CA ALA A 155 14.80 66.06 -29.84
C ALA A 155 14.54 65.52 -28.41
N ALA A 156 13.56 66.02 -27.64
CA ALA A 156 12.09 66.00 -27.81
C ALA A 156 11.48 64.60 -27.56
N GLU A 157 10.72 64.51 -26.46
CA GLU A 157 9.45 63.81 -26.22
C GLU A 157 9.10 62.59 -27.10
N VAL A 158 8.69 61.48 -26.47
CA VAL A 158 7.36 60.83 -26.62
C VAL A 158 7.28 59.63 -25.64
N ASP A 159 6.47 59.82 -24.61
CA ASP A 159 5.46 58.96 -23.97
C ASP A 159 5.66 57.44 -23.75
N LEU A 160 5.39 57.07 -22.49
CA LEU A 160 5.18 55.73 -21.94
C LEU A 160 3.75 55.25 -22.23
N ASP A 161 3.61 53.99 -22.67
CA ASP A 161 2.54 53.06 -22.30
C ASP A 161 3.06 51.62 -22.32
#